data_AF-A0A1F4EIW2-F1
#
_entry.id   AF-A0A1F4EIW2-F1
#
_cell.length_a   1.000
_cell.length_b   1.000
_cell.length_c   1.000
_cell.angle_alpha   90.00
_cell.angle_beta   90.00
_cell.angle_gamma   90.00
#
_symmetry.space_group_name_H-M   'P 1'
#
loop_
_entity.id
_entity.type
_entity.pdbx_description
1 polymer ?
#
loop_
_entity_poly.entity_id
_entity_poly.type
_entity_poly.pdbx_seq_one_letter_code
_entity_poly.pdbx_strand_id
1 'polypeptide(L)'
;MKEASYREPALKILPWICVRCAREFPGSRLRELTVHHKDGDHHHNPPDGSNWELLCIYCHENEHARVEDAKAGGGGEKDAAAPATHKPLAALGELLKRKRDT
;
A
#
# COMPACT_ATOMS: atom_id res chain seq x y z
N MET A 1 -0.61 4.37 25.05
CA MET A 1 -0.61 3.15 24.21
C MET A 1 0.45 2.21 24.79
N LYS A 2 0.07 1.06 25.37
CA LYS A 2 1.04 0.09 25.90
C LYS A 2 1.57 -0.71 24.71
N GLU A 3 2.74 -0.35 24.20
CA GLU A 3 3.32 -0.87 22.95
C GLU A 3 3.90 -2.30 23.03
N ALA A 4 3.84 -2.99 24.18
CA ALA A 4 4.89 -3.98 24.47
C ALA A 4 4.58 -5.46 24.18
N SER A 5 3.33 -5.94 24.16
CA SER A 5 3.11 -7.41 24.16
C SER A 5 3.18 -8.08 22.79
N TYR A 6 2.75 -7.42 21.72
CA TYR A 6 2.68 -8.02 20.37
C TYR A 6 3.85 -7.65 19.45
N ARG A 7 4.55 -6.53 19.72
CA ARG A 7 5.64 -6.05 18.84
C ARG A 7 6.81 -7.02 18.79
N GLU A 8 7.29 -7.46 19.94
CA GLU A 8 8.42 -8.40 19.99
C GLU A 8 8.09 -9.75 19.35
N PRO A 9 6.94 -10.39 19.63
CA PRO A 9 6.49 -11.56 18.88
C PRO A 9 6.42 -11.32 17.37
N ALA A 10 5.80 -10.23 16.91
CA ALA A 10 5.67 -9.92 15.50
C ALA A 10 7.03 -9.82 14.79
N LEU A 11 7.99 -9.12 15.40
CA LEU A 11 9.36 -9.01 14.86
C LEU A 11 10.12 -10.34 14.85
N LYS A 12 9.71 -11.34 15.63
CA LYS A 12 10.33 -12.68 15.62
C LYS A 12 9.81 -13.58 14.50
N ILE A 13 8.53 -13.45 14.15
CA ILE A 13 7.87 -14.38 13.20
C ILE A 13 7.64 -13.78 11.82
N LEU A 14 7.62 -12.45 11.69
CA LEU A 14 7.42 -11.76 10.41
C LEU A 14 8.75 -11.26 9.83
N PRO A 15 8.91 -11.27 8.50
CA PRO A 15 10.09 -10.72 7.85
C PRO A 15 10.16 -9.21 8.09
N TRP A 16 11.38 -8.66 8.30
CA TRP A 16 11.61 -7.24 8.55
C TRP A 16 11.49 -6.38 7.27
N ILE A 17 10.34 -6.49 6.62
CA ILE A 17 10.01 -5.86 5.34
C ILE A 17 8.69 -5.12 5.52
N CYS A 18 8.62 -3.89 5.02
CA CYS A 18 7.36 -3.17 4.93
C CYS A 18 6.48 -3.82 3.85
N VAL A 19 5.33 -4.38 4.24
CA VAL A 19 4.39 -5.05 3.31
C VAL A 19 3.86 -4.10 2.24
N ARG A 20 3.78 -2.78 2.54
CA ARG A 20 3.24 -1.79 1.59
C ARG A 20 4.23 -1.28 0.55
N CYS A 21 5.49 -1.05 0.93
CA CYS A 21 6.50 -0.45 0.03
C CYS A 21 7.68 -1.37 -0.29
N ALA A 22 7.66 -2.62 0.20
CA ALA A 22 8.67 -3.65 0.00
C ALA A 22 10.10 -3.28 0.46
N ARG A 23 10.25 -2.21 1.26
CA ARG A 23 11.55 -1.84 1.83
C ARG A 23 11.92 -2.80 2.96
N GLU A 24 13.13 -3.34 2.92
CA GLU A 24 13.73 -4.13 3.99
C GLU A 24 14.41 -3.25 5.05
N PHE A 25 14.31 -3.66 6.30
CA PHE A 25 14.83 -2.94 7.46
C PHE A 25 15.91 -3.78 8.17
N PRO A 26 17.16 -3.29 8.24
CA PRO A 26 18.18 -3.92 9.05
C PRO A 26 17.87 -3.76 10.55
N GLY A 27 18.49 -4.59 11.38
CA GLY A 27 18.35 -4.55 12.85
C GLY A 27 18.48 -3.14 13.45
N SER A 28 19.43 -2.34 12.95
CA SER A 28 19.67 -0.96 13.39
C SER A 28 18.52 0.00 13.14
N ARG A 29 17.58 -0.34 12.25
CA ARG A 29 16.41 0.48 11.87
C ARG A 29 15.08 -0.19 12.19
N LEU A 30 15.03 -1.24 13.00
CA LEU A 30 13.77 -1.91 13.34
C LEU A 30 12.78 -1.02 14.09
N ARG A 31 13.25 0.04 14.75
CA ARG A 31 12.39 1.05 15.37
C ARG A 31 11.47 1.74 14.35
N GLU A 32 11.88 1.80 13.08
CA GLU A 32 11.08 2.38 11.99
C GLU A 32 10.01 1.42 11.44
N LEU A 33 10.03 0.16 11.87
CA LEU A 33 9.07 -0.86 11.48
C LEU A 33 8.06 -1.05 12.62
N THR A 34 6.77 -0.98 12.29
CA THR A 34 5.66 -1.01 13.26
C THR A 34 4.66 -2.10 12.91
N VAL A 35 3.99 -2.64 13.93
CA VAL A 35 2.92 -3.63 13.75
C VAL A 35 1.64 -2.91 13.38
N HIS A 36 1.01 -3.35 12.29
CA HIS A 36 -0.34 -2.97 11.90
C HIS A 36 -1.27 -4.17 12.04
N HIS A 37 -2.44 -3.96 12.64
CA HIS A 37 -3.51 -4.96 12.77
C HIS A 37 -4.44 -4.90 11.55
N LYS A 38 -4.57 -6.01 10.82
CA LYS A 38 -5.32 -6.08 9.56
C LYS A 38 -6.81 -5.82 9.75
N ASP A 39 -7.37 -6.26 10.89
CA ASP A 39 -8.77 -6.06 11.25
C ASP A 39 -9.01 -4.74 12.03
N GLY A 40 -7.95 -4.00 12.37
CA GLY A 40 -8.00 -2.80 13.19
C GLY A 40 -8.21 -3.02 14.69
N ASP A 41 -8.41 -4.27 15.13
CA ASP A 41 -8.56 -4.61 16.55
C ASP A 41 -7.20 -4.90 17.21
N HIS A 42 -6.78 -3.97 18.07
CA HIS A 42 -5.52 -4.05 18.79
C HIS A 42 -5.53 -5.12 19.90
N HIS A 43 -6.70 -5.70 20.22
CA HIS A 43 -6.85 -6.78 21.18
C HIS A 43 -6.76 -8.17 20.54
N HIS A 44 -7.05 -8.29 19.24
CA HIS A 44 -6.95 -9.55 18.50
C HIS A 44 -5.49 -9.86 18.10
N ASN A 45 -4.79 -10.56 19.00
CA ASN A 45 -3.36 -10.83 18.90
C ASN A 45 -3.08 -12.35 18.83
N PRO A 46 -3.43 -13.02 17.72
CA PRO A 46 -3.21 -14.46 17.59
C PRO A 46 -1.70 -14.76 17.57
N PRO A 47 -1.26 -15.86 18.24
CA PRO A 47 0.16 -16.15 18.43
C PRO A 47 0.90 -16.51 17.13
N ASP A 48 0.17 -16.84 16.07
CA ASP A 48 0.71 -17.10 14.73
C ASP A 48 0.94 -15.82 13.91
N GLY A 49 0.58 -14.65 14.45
CA GLY A 49 0.70 -13.36 13.77
C GLY A 49 -0.24 -13.17 12.58
N SER A 50 -1.27 -13.99 12.43
CA SER A 50 -2.19 -13.92 11.29
C SER A 50 -2.88 -12.54 11.14
N ASN A 51 -3.13 -11.85 12.25
CA ASN A 51 -3.68 -10.48 12.26
C ASN A 51 -2.63 -9.37 12.14
N TRP A 52 -1.34 -9.68 12.08
CA TRP A 52 -0.28 -8.68 12.05
C TRP A 52 0.31 -8.51 10.64
N GLU A 53 0.74 -7.30 10.36
CA GLU A 53 1.70 -7.01 9.30
C GLU A 53 2.69 -5.95 9.75
N LEU A 54 3.87 -5.93 9.12
CA LEU A 54 4.91 -4.96 9.42
C LEU A 54 4.89 -3.86 8.36
N LEU A 55 4.70 -2.62 8.81
CA LEU A 55 4.71 -1.42 7.99
C LEU A 55 5.75 -0.43 8.50
N CYS A 56 6.43 0.26 7.59
CA CYS A 56 7.25 1.40 8.00
C CYS A 56 6.35 2.54 8.51
N ILE A 57 6.86 3.38 9.40
CA ILE A 57 6.10 4.48 10.03
C ILE A 57 5.26 5.28 9.01
N TYR A 58 5.83 5.60 7.85
CA TYR A 58 5.14 6.35 6.81
C TYR A 58 4.00 5.58 6.15
N CYS A 59 4.20 4.29 5.87
CA CYS A 59 3.15 3.45 5.28
C CYS A 59 2.04 3.17 6.28
N HIS A 60 2.39 3.05 7.56
CA HIS A 60 1.43 2.80 8.63
C HIS A 60 0.51 4.01 8.83
N GLU A 61 1.07 5.20 9.02
CA GLU A 61 0.29 6.44 9.13
C GLU A 61 -0.61 6.67 7.92
N ASN A 62 -0.07 6.44 6.71
CA ASN A 62 -0.84 6.61 5.50
C ASN A 62 -2.01 5.59 5.39
N GLU A 63 -1.87 4.38 5.92
CA GLU A 63 -2.97 3.41 5.91
C GLU A 63 -4.11 3.86 6.82
N HIS A 64 -3.78 4.37 8.02
CA HIS A 64 -4.77 5.01 8.90
C HIS A 64 -5.42 6.21 8.23
N ALA A 65 -4.64 7.07 7.55
CA ALA A 65 -5.17 8.21 6.82
C ALA A 65 -6.15 7.80 5.71
N ARG A 66 -5.84 6.76 4.92
CA ARG A 66 -6.76 6.25 3.88
C ARG A 66 -8.10 5.80 4.45
N VAL A 67 -8.08 5.14 5.61
CA VAL A 67 -9.30 4.68 6.28
C VAL A 67 -10.14 5.88 6.74
N GLU A 68 -9.52 6.90 7.32
CA GLU A 68 -10.20 8.14 7.71
C GLU A 68 -10.73 8.92 6.50
N ASP A 69 -9.93 9.04 5.44
CA ASP A 69 -10.33 9.68 4.18
C ASP A 69 -11.52 8.97 3.54
N ALA A 70 -11.51 7.62 3.54
CA ALA A 70 -12.64 6.83 3.03
C ALA A 70 -13.92 7.07 3.84
N LYS A 71 -13.83 7.20 5.17
CA LYS A 71 -14.97 7.58 6.02
C LYS A 71 -15.45 9.00 5.75
N ALA A 72 -14.54 9.91 5.40
CA ALA A 72 -14.85 11.30 5.09
C ALA A 72 -15.38 11.53 3.65
N GLY A 73 -15.55 10.47 2.86
CA GLY A 73 -16.00 10.57 1.46
C GLY A 73 -14.90 10.95 0.47
N GLY A 74 -13.62 10.82 0.84
CA GLY A 74 -12.44 11.14 0.02
C GLY A 74 -12.22 10.20 -1.17
N GLY A 75 -12.98 9.11 -1.27
CA GLY A 75 -13.19 8.40 -2.53
C GLY A 75 -14.22 9.16 -3.35
N GLY A 76 -13.82 10.28 -3.95
CA GLY A 76 -14.70 11.05 -4.83
C GLY A 76 -15.38 10.08 -5.79
N GLU A 77 -16.71 10.09 -5.74
CA GLU A 77 -17.55 9.34 -6.67
C GLU A 77 -16.97 9.63 -8.05
N LYS A 78 -16.41 8.60 -8.69
CA LYS A 78 -16.02 8.74 -10.08
C LYS A 78 -17.34 8.84 -10.81
N ASP A 79 -17.84 10.07 -10.96
CA ASP A 79 -18.81 10.39 -11.99
C ASP A 79 -18.35 9.63 -13.22
N ALA A 80 -19.24 8.82 -13.79
CA ALA A 80 -18.94 8.01 -14.95
C ALA A 80 -18.56 8.95 -16.10
N ALA A 81 -17.28 9.32 -16.14
CA ALA A 81 -16.76 10.28 -17.09
C ALA A 81 -17.00 9.67 -18.47
N ALA A 82 -17.67 10.44 -19.33
CA ALA A 82 -17.96 9.99 -20.67
C ALA A 82 -16.68 9.44 -21.33
N PRO A 83 -16.75 8.31 -22.04
CA PRO A 83 -15.57 7.69 -22.62
C PRO A 83 -14.83 8.69 -23.53
N ALA A 84 -13.51 8.78 -23.38
CA ALA A 84 -12.69 9.69 -24.17
C ALA A 84 -12.78 9.33 -25.67
N THR A 85 -13.20 10.28 -26.50
CA THR A 85 -13.35 10.10 -27.95
C THR A 85 -12.09 10.45 -28.74
N HIS A 86 -11.07 10.99 -28.08
CA HIS A 86 -9.84 11.45 -28.73
C HIS A 86 -8.97 10.29 -29.18
N LYS A 87 -8.62 10.25 -30.48
CA LYS A 87 -7.76 9.22 -31.09
C LYS A 87 -6.41 9.85 -31.51
N PRO A 88 -5.44 10.00 -30.59
CA PRO A 88 -4.17 10.70 -30.86
C PRO A 88 -3.27 9.98 -31.88
N LEU A 89 -3.52 8.69 -32.11
CA LEU A 89 -2.73 7.83 -32.98
C LEU A 89 -3.52 7.33 -34.21
N ALA A 90 -4.60 8.02 -34.58
CA ALA A 90 -5.46 7.60 -35.69
C ALA A 90 -4.68 7.40 -37.01
N ALA A 91 -3.65 8.21 -37.26
CA ALA A 91 -2.82 8.14 -38.46
C ALA A 91 -1.49 7.37 -38.28
N LEU A 92 -1.26 6.73 -37.12
CA LEU A 92 0.01 6.06 -36.83
C LEU A 92 0.29 4.91 -37.83
N GLY A 93 -0.75 4.19 -38.25
CA GLY A 93 -0.61 3.10 -39.23
C GLY A 93 -0.07 3.56 -40.58
N GLU A 94 -0.45 4.75 -41.04
CA GLU A 94 0.03 5.32 -42.30
C GLU A 94 1.49 5.78 -42.19
N LEU A 95 1.85 6.40 -41.06
CA LEU A 95 3.22 6.80 -40.78
C LEU A 95 4.17 5.60 -40.71
N LEU A 96 3.72 4.48 -40.13
CA LEU A 96 4.51 3.24 -40.04
C LEU A 96 4.66 2.51 -41.38
N LYS A 97 3.70 2.66 -42.31
CA LYS A 97 3.81 2.15 -43.68
C LYS A 97 4.78 3.00 -44.50
N ARG A 98 4.66 4.32 -44.44
CA ARG A 98 5.54 5.26 -45.14
C ARG A 98 7.02 5.09 -44.78
N LYS A 99 7.33 4.78 -43.50
CA LYS A 99 8.70 4.50 -43.05
C LYS A 99 9.27 3.17 -43.57
N ARG A 100 8.42 2.25 -44.00
CA ARG A 100 8.82 0.92 -44.50
C ARG A 100 9.15 0.92 -45.99
N ASP A 101 8.63 1.92 -46.71
CA ASP A 101 8.80 2.10 -48.16
C ASP A 101 9.92 3.11 -48.52
N THR A 102 10.63 3.62 -47.52
CA THR A 102 11.88 4.41 -47.61
C THR A 102 13.05 3.62 -47.03
#